data_AF-A0A840DWW9-F1
#
_entry.id   AF-A0A840DWW9-F1
#
_cell.length_a   1.000
_cell.length_b   1.000
_cell.length_c   1.000
_cell.angle_alpha   90.00
_cell.angle_beta   90.00
_cell.angle_gamma   90.00
#
_symmetry.space_group_name_H-M   'P 1'
#
loop_
_entity.id
_entity.type
_entity.pdbx_description
1 polymer ?
#
loop_
_entity_poly.entity_id
_entity_poly.type
_entity_poly.pdbx_seq_one_letter_code
_entity_poly.pdbx_strand_id
1 'polypeptide(L)' 'MLLMNRLNARAVATLRARKYNDSAGLLLHKRKDGGVQWIYHYTISHFLKTQSLP' A
#
# COMPACT_ATOMS: atom_id res chain seq x y z
N MET A 1 12.90 -5.73 14.37
CA MET A 1 12.63 -4.29 14.17
C MET A 1 12.73 -4.04 12.66
N LEU A 2 11.60 -3.86 11.98
CA LEU A 2 11.51 -3.95 10.51
C LEU A 2 11.97 -2.64 9.86
N LEU A 3 12.94 -2.75 8.96
CA LEU A 3 13.48 -1.66 8.15
C LEU A 3 12.33 -0.91 7.45
N MET A 4 12.03 0.31 7.91
CA MET A 4 11.06 1.20 7.29
C MET A 4 11.67 1.75 5.99
N ASN A 5 11.58 0.98 4.91
CA ASN A 5 11.86 1.52 3.57
C ASN A 5 10.76 2.53 3.26
N ARG A 6 11.05 3.81 3.49
CA ARG A 6 10.18 4.95 3.18
C ARG A 6 10.60 5.54 1.83
N LEU A 7 9.85 5.22 0.79
CA LEU A 7 9.93 5.88 -0.51
C LEU A 7 9.65 7.38 -0.31
N ASN A 8 10.65 8.19 -0.62
CA ASN A 8 10.55 9.64 -0.54
C ASN A 8 10.19 10.23 -1.91
N ALA A 9 9.58 11.42 -1.94
CA ALA A 9 9.15 12.06 -3.19
C ALA A 9 10.27 12.26 -4.22
N ARG A 10 11.52 12.48 -3.77
CA ARG A 10 12.68 12.64 -4.65
C ARG A 10 13.08 11.31 -5.31
N ALA A 11 13.05 10.21 -4.57
CA ALA A 11 13.27 8.88 -5.09
C ALA A 11 12.18 8.52 -6.08
N VAL A 12 10.91 8.80 -5.75
CA VAL A 12 9.77 8.56 -6.65
C VAL A 12 9.90 9.29 -7.99
N ALA A 13 10.47 10.50 -8.01
CA ALA A 13 10.68 11.26 -9.24
C ALA A 13 11.55 10.51 -10.27
N THR A 14 12.57 9.77 -9.81
CA THR A 14 13.54 9.08 -10.69
C THR A 14 13.16 7.62 -11.00
N LEU A 15 12.15 7.06 -10.34
CA LEU A 15 11.70 5.68 -10.58
C LEU A 15 11.17 5.48 -12.01
N ARG A 16 11.30 4.27 -12.54
CA ARG A 16 10.66 3.89 -13.81
C ARG A 16 9.20 3.51 -13.57
N ALA A 17 8.41 3.40 -14.64
CA ALA A 17 7.05 2.90 -14.55
C ALA A 17 7.04 1.46 -14.02
N ARG A 18 6.55 1.25 -12.79
CA ARG A 18 6.45 -0.03 -12.09
C ARG A 18 5.58 0.14 -10.83
N LYS A 19 5.25 -0.98 -10.19
CA LYS A 19 4.77 -1.04 -8.81
C LYS A 19 5.96 -1.19 -7.85
N TYR A 20 5.97 -0.38 -6.79
CA TYR A 20 6.98 -0.40 -5.73
C TYR A 20 6.29 -0.60 -4.38
N ASN A 21 6.88 -1.42 -3.50
CA ASN A 21 6.35 -1.65 -2.16
C ASN A 21 7.01 -0.68 -1.18
N ASP A 22 6.21 0.09 -0.44
CA ASP A 22 6.62 1.07 0.57
C ASP A 22 6.43 0.55 1.99
N SER A 23 6.27 -0.78 2.12
CA SER A 23 6.03 -1.51 3.37
C SER A 23 4.60 -1.33 3.92
N ALA A 24 4.23 -2.13 4.93
CA ALA A 24 2.93 -2.08 5.60
C ALA A 24 1.68 -2.14 4.69
N GLY A 25 1.80 -2.78 3.51
CA GLY A 25 0.71 -2.87 2.53
C GLY A 25 0.54 -1.62 1.65
N LEU A 26 1.45 -0.63 1.77
CA LEU A 26 1.46 0.55 0.91
C LEU A 26 2.28 0.28 -0.37
N LEU A 27 1.65 0.53 -1.51
CA LEU A 27 2.19 0.29 -2.85
C LEU A 27 2.15 1.59 -3.66
N LEU A 28 3.26 1.93 -4.29
CA LEU A 28 3.37 3.01 -5.24
C LEU A 28 3.26 2.47 -6.66
N HIS A 29 2.27 2.93 -7.42
CA HIS A 29 2.12 2.64 -8.83
C HIS A 29 2.56 3.85 -9.66
N LYS A 30 3.74 3.75 -10.29
CA LYS A 30 4.20 4.74 -11.27
C LYS A 30 3.75 4.33 -12.66
N ARG A 31 2.95 5.17 -13.29
CA ARG A 31 2.35 4.94 -14.60
C ARG A 31 3.29 5.38 -15.72
N LYS A 32 3.07 4.85 -16.93
CA LYS A 32 3.88 5.17 -18.12
C LYS A 32 3.70 6.61 -18.62
N ASP A 33 2.56 7.22 -18.31
CA ASP A 33 2.24 8.62 -18.61
C ASP A 33 2.87 9.61 -17.60
N GLY A 34 3.72 9.14 -16.69
CA GLY A 34 4.36 9.96 -15.66
C GLY A 34 3.52 10.18 -14.41
N GLY A 35 2.26 9.73 -14.41
CA GLY A 35 1.38 9.77 -13.23
C GLY A 35 1.85 8.84 -12.12
N VAL A 36 1.47 9.17 -10.88
CA VAL A 36 1.82 8.41 -9.68
C VAL A 36 0.58 8.20 -8.83
N GLN A 37 0.38 6.99 -8.33
CA GLN A 37 -0.74 6.64 -7.44
C GLN A 37 -0.26 5.79 -6.26
N TRP A 38 -0.73 6.14 -5.06
CA TRP A 38 -0.56 5.31 -3.87
C TRP A 38 -1.75 4.37 -3.69
N ILE A 39 -1.47 3.11 -3.38
CA ILE A 39 -2.45 2.05 -3.17
C ILE A 39 -2.17 1.46 -1.79
N TYR A 40 -3.17 1.49 -0.90
CA TYR A 40 -3.06 0.89 0.43
C TYR A 40 -3.90 -0.39 0.48
N HIS A 41 -3.23 -1.53 0.70
CA HIS A 41 -3.88 -2.82 0.88
C HIS A 41 -4.10 -3.09 2.36
N TYR A 42 -5.36 -3.24 2.74
CA TYR A 42 -5.74 -3.66 4.08
C TYR A 42 -6.80 -4.75 3.99
N THR A 43 -6.72 -5.73 4.88
CA THR A 43 -7.71 -6.79 5.01
C THR A 43 -8.57 -6.48 6.23
N ILE A 44 -9.87 -6.26 6.01
CA ILE A 44 -10.83 -6.21 7.11
C ILE A 44 -11.32 -7.64 7.37
N SER A 45 -10.95 -8.19 8.51
CA SER A 45 -11.53 -9.44 9.00
C SER A 45 -12.52 -9.11 10.10
N HIS A 46 -13.83 -9.17 9.82
CA HIS A 46 -14.87 -9.03 10.84
C HIS A 46 -15.63 -10.34 10.97
N PHE A 47 -15.54 -10.98 12.14
CA PHE A 47 -16.40 -12.10 12.51
C PHE A 47 -17.61 -11.54 13.26
N LEU A 48 -18.77 -11.49 12.61
CA LEU A 48 -20.03 -11.22 13.31
C LEU A 48 -20.46 -12.52 14.01
N LYS A 49 -20.19 -12.62 15.31
CA LYS A 49 -20.83 -13.65 16.13
C LYS A 49 -22.24 -13.16 16.44
N THR A 50 -23.22 -13.56 15.62
CA THR A 50 -24.63 -13.48 16.02
C THR A 50 -24.83 -14.44 17.18
N GLN A 51 -24.86 -13.90 18.41
CA GLN A 51 -25.43 -14.64 19.53
C GLN A 51 -26.95 -14.68 19.31
N SER A 52 -27.49 -15.85 18.97
CA SER A 52 -28.89 -16.13 19.23
C SER A 52 -29.04 -16.21 20.76
N LEU A 53 -29.71 -15.21 21.34
CA LEU A 53 -30.21 -15.27 22.71
C LEU A 53 -31.23 -16.42 22.82
N PRO A 54 -31.38 -17.03 24.02
CA PRO A 54 -32.10 -18.30 24.22
C PRO A 54 -33.56 -18.26 23.80
#